data_AF-A0A951RCY2-F1
#
_entry.id   AF-A0A951RCY2-F1
#
_cell.length_a   1.000
_cell.length_b   1.000
_cell.length_c   1.000
_cell.angle_alpha   90.00
_cell.angle_beta   90.00
_cell.angle_gamma   90.00
#
_symmetry.space_group_name_H-M   'P 1'
#
loop_
_entity.id
_entity.type
_entity.pdbx_description
1 polymer ?
#
loop_
_entity_poly.entity_id
_entity_poly.type
_entity_poly.pdbx_seq_one_letter_code
_entity_poly.pdbx_strand_id
1 'polypeptide(L)'
;MENEKHPHDDPTEKKLAELIDKVFNATDYYDRVDAVKEIEDQEILRKVAANDPDYYVRQTATEKIEDPEVLMQIALNDSDYYVRVAAVKKITDPKTLAHIVLRSQEDYYICKDALAKINDDKVLFELVKEITDRDIMKSAVEAISNQEILTHIAHTHEDFYVRSDAIKKIFDQPILENIARTDDDYYVRALAVEKIQNIDIIREIALADPDYYVRNKAVEKLEDNLTLLEIVRKDTDFEVRKKAISRITDKEMLRKLLTEIDDHYIVRKINNRLAAL
;
A
#
# COMPACT_ATOMS: atom_id res chain seq x y z
N MET A 1 -65.00 22.39 33.83
CA MET A 1 -64.25 21.12 33.90
C MET A 1 -63.45 21.02 32.61
N GLU A 2 -62.35 21.77 32.55
CA GLU A 2 -61.34 21.60 31.52
C GLU A 2 -60.38 20.54 32.05
N ASN A 3 -60.35 19.38 31.38
CA ASN A 3 -59.37 18.34 31.64
C ASN A 3 -58.02 18.84 31.12
N GLU A 4 -57.17 19.31 32.03
CA GLU A 4 -55.74 19.39 31.79
C GLU A 4 -55.24 17.97 31.47
N LYS A 5 -54.91 17.71 30.20
CA LYS A 5 -54.10 16.55 29.84
C LYS A 5 -52.74 16.76 30.51
N HIS A 6 -52.42 15.92 31.50
CA HIS A 6 -51.08 15.87 32.05
C HIS A 6 -50.08 15.56 30.92
N PRO A 7 -48.97 16.31 30.81
CA PRO A 7 -47.98 16.18 29.74
C PRO A 7 -47.10 14.92 29.84
N HIS A 8 -47.58 13.84 30.47
CA HIS A 8 -46.80 12.62 30.74
C HIS A 8 -47.42 11.32 30.20
N ASP A 9 -48.54 11.41 29.47
CA ASP A 9 -49.26 10.23 28.96
C ASP A 9 -49.14 10.02 27.43
N ASP A 10 -48.21 10.70 26.73
CA ASP A 10 -47.91 10.35 25.32
C ASP A 10 -47.13 9.02 25.28
N PRO A 11 -47.68 7.94 24.67
CA PRO A 11 -47.00 6.65 24.56
C PRO A 11 -45.61 6.74 23.89
N THR A 12 -45.41 7.74 23.03
CA THR A 12 -44.16 7.98 22.31
C THR A 12 -43.08 8.53 23.25
N GLU A 13 -43.43 9.51 24.09
CA GLU A 13 -42.52 10.08 25.08
C GLU A 13 -42.15 9.06 26.15
N LYS A 14 -43.13 8.24 26.57
CA LYS A 14 -42.88 7.14 27.51
C LYS A 14 -41.92 6.10 26.92
N LYS A 15 -42.12 5.70 25.66
CA LYS A 15 -41.22 4.78 24.98
C LYS A 15 -39.80 5.35 24.87
N LEU A 16 -39.67 6.63 24.53
CA LEU A 16 -38.37 7.30 24.46
C LEU A 16 -37.68 7.34 25.82
N ALA A 17 -38.40 7.65 26.90
CA ALA A 17 -37.86 7.64 28.25
C ALA A 17 -37.37 6.25 28.68
N GLU A 18 -38.13 5.19 28.36
CA GLU A 18 -37.72 3.79 28.61
C GLU A 18 -36.47 3.40 27.80
N LEU A 19 -36.36 3.85 26.56
CA LEU A 19 -35.16 3.64 25.74
C LEU A 19 -33.94 4.36 26.33
N ILE A 20 -34.09 5.62 26.72
CA ILE A 20 -33.02 6.40 27.34
C ILE A 20 -32.55 5.75 28.64
N ASP A 21 -33.46 5.31 29.49
CA ASP A 21 -33.12 4.59 30.72
C ASP A 21 -32.32 3.32 30.43
N LYS A 22 -32.77 2.50 29.46
CA LYS A 22 -32.04 1.30 29.04
C LYS A 22 -30.64 1.62 28.52
N VAL A 23 -30.50 2.63 27.67
CA VAL A 23 -29.21 3.04 27.11
C VAL A 23 -28.17 3.35 28.18
N PHE A 24 -28.55 3.94 29.31
CA PHE A 24 -27.59 4.37 30.34
C PHE A 24 -27.50 3.43 31.55
N ASN A 25 -28.55 2.68 31.85
CA ASN A 25 -28.67 1.96 33.12
C ASN A 25 -28.77 0.43 32.98
N ALA A 26 -29.00 -0.11 31.77
CA ALA A 26 -29.08 -1.56 31.60
C ALA A 26 -27.72 -2.23 31.89
N THR A 27 -27.73 -3.26 32.74
CA THR A 27 -26.52 -3.98 33.14
C THR A 27 -25.93 -4.80 31.99
N ASP A 28 -26.79 -5.47 31.21
CA ASP A 28 -26.37 -6.22 30.03
C ASP A 28 -26.09 -5.26 28.87
N TYR A 29 -24.93 -5.42 28.23
CA TYR A 29 -24.55 -4.59 27.09
C TYR A 29 -25.44 -4.87 25.86
N TYR A 30 -26.01 -6.08 25.73
CA TYR A 30 -26.95 -6.38 24.65
C TYR A 30 -28.22 -5.52 24.73
N ASP A 31 -28.75 -5.32 25.94
CA ASP A 31 -29.91 -4.46 26.17
C ASP A 31 -29.60 -3.00 25.81
N ARG A 32 -28.38 -2.53 26.12
CA ARG A 32 -27.91 -1.18 25.74
C ARG A 32 -27.76 -1.05 24.23
N VAL A 33 -27.15 -2.03 23.57
CA VAL A 33 -27.03 -2.06 22.10
C VAL A 33 -28.39 -1.98 21.43
N ASP A 34 -29.34 -2.81 21.85
CA ASP A 34 -30.68 -2.83 21.25
C ASP A 34 -31.42 -1.51 21.48
N ALA A 35 -31.26 -0.89 22.65
CA ALA A 35 -31.79 0.44 22.89
C ALA A 35 -31.11 1.51 22.00
N VAL A 36 -29.77 1.49 21.86
CA VAL A 36 -29.02 2.42 20.99
C VAL A 36 -29.47 2.32 19.53
N LYS A 37 -29.77 1.11 19.03
CA LYS A 37 -30.28 0.92 17.67
C LYS A 37 -31.59 1.68 17.41
N GLU A 38 -32.43 1.85 18.44
CA GLU A 38 -33.70 2.60 18.35
C GLU A 38 -33.56 4.11 18.64
N ILE A 39 -32.42 4.58 19.15
CA ILE A 39 -32.18 6.00 19.44
C ILE A 39 -31.67 6.74 18.19
N GLU A 40 -32.30 7.88 17.87
CA GLU A 40 -31.85 8.80 16.81
C GLU A 40 -31.31 10.14 17.35
N ASP A 41 -31.47 10.41 18.64
CA ASP A 41 -31.00 11.64 19.27
C ASP A 41 -29.46 11.69 19.28
N GLN A 42 -28.90 12.65 18.53
CA GLN A 42 -27.46 12.77 18.34
C GLN A 42 -26.71 13.12 19.63
N GLU A 43 -27.32 13.83 20.59
CA GLU A 43 -26.67 14.14 21.87
C GLU A 43 -26.58 12.90 22.75
N ILE A 44 -27.61 12.04 22.74
CA ILE A 44 -27.58 10.75 23.43
C ILE A 44 -26.54 9.84 22.77
N LEU A 45 -26.53 9.72 21.44
CA LEU A 45 -25.56 8.89 20.71
C LEU A 45 -24.10 9.32 21.00
N ARG A 46 -23.83 10.63 21.02
CA ARG A 46 -22.51 11.17 21.42
C ARG A 46 -22.11 10.75 22.83
N LYS A 47 -23.04 10.86 23.80
CA LYS A 47 -22.76 10.47 25.19
C LYS A 47 -22.46 8.99 25.32
N VAL A 48 -23.21 8.14 24.63
CA VAL A 48 -22.99 6.69 24.63
C VAL A 48 -21.65 6.35 24.00
N ALA A 49 -21.37 6.87 22.80
CA ALA A 49 -20.13 6.63 22.08
C ALA A 49 -18.89 7.12 22.85
N ALA A 50 -19.02 8.11 23.73
CA ALA A 50 -17.92 8.63 24.53
C ALA A 50 -17.70 7.91 25.87
N ASN A 51 -18.73 7.29 26.46
CA ASN A 51 -18.69 6.89 27.86
C ASN A 51 -19.12 5.45 28.17
N ASP A 52 -19.75 4.73 27.23
CA ASP A 52 -20.19 3.36 27.53
C ASP A 52 -18.98 2.46 27.83
N PRO A 53 -18.98 1.68 28.92
CA PRO A 53 -17.85 0.81 29.25
C PRO A 53 -17.60 -0.28 28.20
N ASP A 54 -18.64 -0.69 27.46
CA ASP A 54 -18.55 -1.74 26.46
C ASP A 54 -18.28 -1.16 25.06
N TYR A 55 -17.20 -1.63 24.43
CA TYR A 55 -16.77 -1.14 23.12
C TYR A 55 -17.81 -1.39 22.03
N TYR A 56 -18.61 -2.46 22.13
CA TYR A 56 -19.62 -2.79 21.12
C TYR A 56 -20.82 -1.85 21.20
N VAL A 57 -21.18 -1.40 22.41
CA VAL A 57 -22.18 -0.34 22.59
C VAL A 57 -21.65 0.98 22.02
N ARG A 58 -20.40 1.35 22.34
CA ARG A 58 -19.78 2.56 21.77
C ARG A 58 -19.73 2.52 20.24
N GLN A 59 -19.28 1.40 19.67
CA GLN A 59 -19.26 1.18 18.23
C GLN A 59 -20.65 1.36 17.61
N THR A 60 -21.68 0.73 18.20
CA THR A 60 -23.07 0.84 17.71
C THR A 60 -23.53 2.29 17.70
N ALA A 61 -23.22 3.06 18.75
CA ALA A 61 -23.53 4.48 18.80
C ALA A 61 -22.74 5.29 17.75
N THR A 62 -21.43 5.04 17.62
CA THR A 62 -20.56 5.67 16.60
C THR A 62 -21.09 5.46 15.18
N GLU A 63 -21.58 4.27 14.86
CA GLU A 63 -22.15 3.96 13.55
C GLU A 63 -23.39 4.82 13.22
N LYS A 64 -24.06 5.40 14.23
CA LYS A 64 -25.21 6.31 14.07
C LYS A 64 -24.87 7.81 14.18
N ILE A 65 -23.67 8.17 14.62
CA ILE A 65 -23.25 9.59 14.72
C ILE A 65 -23.04 10.21 13.33
N GLU A 66 -23.57 11.40 13.11
CA GLU A 66 -23.45 12.12 11.82
C GLU A 66 -22.41 13.24 11.83
N ASP A 67 -22.05 13.77 13.00
CA ASP A 67 -21.14 14.89 13.13
C ASP A 67 -19.70 14.52 12.78
N PRO A 68 -19.11 15.10 11.71
CA PRO A 68 -17.76 14.79 11.27
C PRO A 68 -16.69 15.10 12.33
N GLU A 69 -16.87 16.15 13.14
CA GLU A 69 -15.90 16.51 14.18
C GLU A 69 -15.90 15.45 15.28
N VAL A 70 -17.08 14.97 15.69
CA VAL A 70 -17.19 13.88 16.69
C VAL A 70 -16.60 12.59 16.15
N LEU A 71 -16.91 12.22 14.90
CA LEU A 71 -16.33 11.03 14.27
C LEU A 71 -14.80 11.11 14.24
N MET A 72 -14.23 12.27 13.90
CA MET A 72 -12.78 12.46 13.96
C MET A 72 -12.24 12.27 15.38
N GLN A 73 -12.89 12.85 16.39
CA GLN A 73 -12.44 12.68 17.79
C GLN A 73 -12.51 11.22 18.24
N ILE A 74 -13.54 10.47 17.85
CA ILE A 74 -13.66 9.04 18.17
C ILE A 74 -12.55 8.24 17.47
N ALA A 75 -12.31 8.50 16.18
CA ALA A 75 -11.26 7.84 15.41
C ALA A 75 -9.85 8.05 16.01
N LEU A 76 -9.61 9.23 16.60
CA LEU A 76 -8.33 9.60 17.21
C LEU A 76 -8.15 9.04 18.63
N ASN A 77 -9.23 8.95 19.42
CA ASN A 77 -9.09 8.83 20.88
C ASN A 77 -9.76 7.60 21.51
N ASP A 78 -10.69 6.90 20.84
CA ASP A 78 -11.29 5.72 21.49
C ASP A 78 -10.23 4.64 21.74
N SER A 79 -10.28 3.98 22.89
CA SER A 79 -9.31 2.94 23.23
C SER A 79 -9.44 1.66 22.39
N ASP A 80 -10.60 1.43 21.78
CA ASP A 80 -10.92 0.21 21.05
C ASP A 80 -10.84 0.42 19.53
N TYR A 81 -10.11 -0.46 18.87
CA TYR A 81 -9.90 -0.44 17.42
C TYR A 81 -11.22 -0.49 16.64
N TYR A 82 -12.21 -1.29 17.07
CA TYR A 82 -13.48 -1.44 16.35
C TYR A 82 -14.33 -0.17 16.41
N VAL A 83 -14.26 0.58 17.51
CA VAL A 83 -14.93 1.87 17.63
C VAL A 83 -14.24 2.91 16.74
N ARG A 84 -12.90 2.97 16.77
CA ARG A 84 -12.12 3.88 15.92
C ARG A 84 -12.36 3.63 14.43
N VAL A 85 -12.34 2.37 13.99
CA VAL A 85 -12.57 2.04 12.58
C VAL A 85 -14.02 2.29 12.15
N ALA A 86 -15.01 2.12 13.04
CA ALA A 86 -16.39 2.52 12.76
C ALA A 86 -16.49 4.02 12.47
N ALA A 87 -15.79 4.85 13.24
CA ALA A 87 -15.70 6.28 12.97
C ALA A 87 -14.99 6.58 11.64
N VAL A 88 -13.82 5.99 11.40
CA VAL A 88 -13.07 6.14 10.13
C VAL A 88 -13.94 5.78 8.93
N LYS A 89 -14.73 4.71 9.00
CA LYS A 89 -15.62 4.28 7.92
C LYS A 89 -16.67 5.31 7.54
N LYS A 90 -17.11 6.15 8.48
CA LYS A 90 -18.10 7.21 8.25
C LYS A 90 -17.49 8.52 7.74
N ILE A 91 -16.20 8.76 7.97
CA ILE A 91 -15.53 9.98 7.51
C ILE A 91 -15.32 9.92 5.99
N THR A 92 -15.72 10.97 5.29
CA THR A 92 -15.59 11.09 3.83
C THR A 92 -14.62 12.16 3.38
N ASP A 93 -14.30 13.14 4.22
CA ASP A 93 -13.36 14.20 3.89
C ASP A 93 -11.91 13.67 3.86
N PRO A 94 -11.22 13.74 2.70
CA PRO A 94 -9.86 13.25 2.56
C PRO A 94 -8.86 13.90 3.54
N LYS A 95 -9.04 15.19 3.86
CA LYS A 95 -8.12 15.91 4.76
C LYS A 95 -8.29 15.46 6.21
N THR A 96 -9.52 15.21 6.64
CA THR A 96 -9.82 14.63 7.96
C THR A 96 -9.21 13.24 8.10
N LEU A 97 -9.33 12.39 7.07
CA LEU A 97 -8.67 11.07 7.04
C LEU A 97 -7.15 11.18 7.10
N ALA A 98 -6.55 12.10 6.32
CA ALA A 98 -5.11 12.36 6.38
C ALA A 98 -4.65 12.84 7.78
N HIS A 99 -5.46 13.67 8.45
CA HIS A 99 -5.20 14.08 9.82
C HIS A 99 -5.17 12.90 10.79
N ILE A 100 -6.09 11.95 10.65
CA ILE A 100 -6.12 10.71 11.45
C ILE A 100 -4.84 9.90 11.21
N VAL A 101 -4.42 9.73 9.95
CA VAL A 101 -3.18 9.00 9.63
C VAL A 101 -1.97 9.62 10.34
N LEU A 102 -1.84 10.95 10.32
CA LEU A 102 -0.69 11.63 10.93
C LEU A 102 -0.69 11.56 12.47
N ARG A 103 -1.87 11.51 13.07
CA ARG A 103 -2.05 11.52 14.54
C ARG A 103 -2.11 10.13 15.16
N SER A 104 -2.12 9.08 14.35
CA SER A 104 -2.24 7.69 14.81
C SER A 104 -1.16 6.78 14.23
N GLN A 105 0.02 7.31 13.89
CA GLN A 105 1.09 6.54 13.23
C GLN A 105 1.62 5.35 14.06
N GLU A 106 1.35 5.32 15.36
CA GLU A 106 1.59 4.17 16.24
C GLU A 106 0.62 3.00 16.02
N ASP A 107 -0.51 3.24 15.35
CA ASP A 107 -1.51 2.22 15.00
C ASP A 107 -1.58 2.04 13.48
N TYR A 108 -0.77 1.09 12.99
CA TYR A 108 -0.71 0.73 11.58
C TYR A 108 -2.10 0.40 10.98
N TYR A 109 -2.98 -0.28 11.72
CA TYR A 109 -4.26 -0.73 11.17
C TYR A 109 -5.22 0.44 10.96
N ILE A 110 -5.30 1.37 11.91
CA ILE A 110 -6.13 2.57 11.74
C ILE A 110 -5.59 3.46 10.62
N CYS A 111 -4.28 3.66 10.53
CA CYS A 111 -3.69 4.40 9.41
C CYS A 111 -4.01 3.74 8.07
N LYS A 112 -3.89 2.40 7.97
CA LYS A 112 -4.23 1.66 6.76
C LYS A 112 -5.71 1.81 6.37
N ASP A 113 -6.62 1.70 7.32
CA ASP A 113 -8.06 1.85 7.08
C ASP A 113 -8.42 3.28 6.65
N ALA A 114 -7.77 4.30 7.24
CA ALA A 114 -7.95 5.68 6.85
C ALA A 114 -7.40 5.94 5.44
N LEU A 115 -6.17 5.50 5.14
CA LEU A 115 -5.53 5.63 3.82
C LEU A 115 -6.39 5.00 2.72
N ALA A 116 -6.97 3.82 2.96
CA ALA A 116 -7.82 3.13 2.00
C ALA A 116 -9.09 3.91 1.61
N LYS A 117 -9.48 4.93 2.40
CA LYS A 117 -10.64 5.80 2.12
C LYS A 117 -10.25 7.14 1.50
N ILE A 118 -8.97 7.51 1.46
CA ILE A 118 -8.53 8.78 0.87
C ILE A 118 -8.58 8.65 -0.66
N ASN A 119 -9.66 9.15 -1.27
CA ASN A 119 -9.84 9.20 -2.72
C ASN A 119 -9.38 10.56 -3.29
N ASP A 120 -8.17 11.00 -2.90
CA ASP A 120 -7.55 12.24 -3.40
C ASP A 120 -6.03 12.05 -3.43
N ASP A 121 -5.48 11.83 -4.64
CA ASP A 121 -4.05 11.59 -4.83
C ASP A 121 -3.18 12.79 -4.42
N LYS A 122 -3.70 14.02 -4.44
CA LYS A 122 -2.95 15.19 -3.97
C LYS A 122 -2.83 15.19 -2.46
N VAL A 123 -3.91 14.82 -1.77
CA VAL A 123 -3.87 14.65 -0.30
C VAL A 123 -2.93 13.52 0.10
N LEU A 124 -2.97 12.38 -0.59
CA LEU A 124 -2.02 11.28 -0.39
C LEU A 124 -0.57 11.73 -0.64
N PHE A 125 -0.33 12.51 -1.69
CA PHE A 125 1.01 13.01 -2.00
C PHE A 125 1.58 13.94 -0.94
N GLU A 126 0.77 14.88 -0.41
CA GLU A 126 1.22 15.71 0.71
C GLU A 126 1.46 14.87 1.97
N LEU A 127 0.62 13.88 2.21
CA LEU A 127 0.74 12.97 3.36
C LEU A 127 2.04 12.16 3.34
N VAL A 128 2.48 11.68 2.16
CA VAL A 128 3.76 10.94 2.00
C VAL A 128 4.96 11.74 2.53
N LYS A 129 4.92 13.09 2.48
CA LYS A 129 6.01 13.95 2.95
C LYS A 129 6.09 14.05 4.48
N GLU A 130 5.01 13.71 5.18
CA GLU A 130 4.88 13.88 6.63
C GLU A 130 4.84 12.56 7.41
N ILE A 131 4.53 11.44 6.73
CA ILE A 131 4.59 10.10 7.34
C ILE A 131 6.04 9.75 7.68
N THR A 132 6.25 9.20 8.88
CA THR A 132 7.57 8.74 9.34
C THR A 132 7.68 7.22 9.38
N ASP A 133 6.57 6.51 9.57
CA ASP A 133 6.56 5.05 9.52
C ASP A 133 6.59 4.53 8.07
N ARG A 134 7.53 3.64 7.79
CA ARG A 134 7.78 3.11 6.45
C ARG A 134 6.59 2.34 5.88
N ASP A 135 5.91 1.54 6.69
CA ASP A 135 4.83 0.68 6.20
C ASP A 135 3.54 1.46 5.99
N ILE A 136 3.31 2.49 6.80
CA ILE A 136 2.26 3.49 6.55
C ILE A 136 2.59 4.28 5.27
N MET A 137 3.84 4.70 5.07
CA MET A 137 4.27 5.45 3.89
C MET A 137 4.09 4.62 2.61
N LYS A 138 4.50 3.35 2.65
CA LYS A 138 4.21 2.41 1.56
C LYS A 138 2.71 2.34 1.26
N SER A 139 1.88 2.19 2.30
CA SER A 139 0.43 2.10 2.13
C SER A 139 -0.15 3.37 1.49
N ALA A 140 0.40 4.54 1.81
CA ALA A 140 0.02 5.82 1.20
C ALA A 140 0.41 5.87 -0.28
N VAL A 141 1.64 5.49 -0.63
CA VAL A 141 2.07 5.41 -2.04
C VAL A 141 1.26 4.37 -2.83
N GLU A 142 0.96 3.22 -2.22
CA GLU A 142 0.13 2.17 -2.83
C GLU A 142 -1.31 2.63 -3.07
N ALA A 143 -1.82 3.60 -2.31
CA ALA A 143 -3.14 4.21 -2.54
C ALA A 143 -3.15 5.19 -3.73
N ILE A 144 -2.02 5.82 -4.06
CA ILE A 144 -1.93 6.82 -5.15
C ILE A 144 -2.11 6.17 -6.52
N SER A 145 -3.00 6.71 -7.35
CA SER A 145 -3.25 6.18 -8.71
C SER A 145 -2.80 7.10 -9.85
N ASN A 146 -2.68 8.41 -9.60
CA ASN A 146 -2.21 9.40 -10.56
C ASN A 146 -0.76 9.14 -11.01
N GLN A 147 -0.57 8.94 -12.32
CA GLN A 147 0.73 8.61 -12.91
C GLN A 147 1.75 9.75 -12.82
N GLU A 148 1.34 11.01 -12.88
CA GLU A 148 2.26 12.16 -12.75
C GLU A 148 2.81 12.23 -11.32
N ILE A 149 1.97 12.02 -10.31
CA ILE A 149 2.39 11.98 -8.90
C ILE A 149 3.30 10.79 -8.63
N LEU A 150 2.93 9.58 -9.09
CA LEU A 150 3.79 8.40 -8.96
C LEU A 150 5.14 8.60 -9.64
N THR A 151 5.15 9.21 -10.82
CA THR A 151 6.37 9.55 -11.56
C THR A 151 7.23 10.55 -10.79
N HIS A 152 6.60 11.57 -10.20
CA HIS A 152 7.31 12.53 -9.38
C HIS A 152 7.98 11.85 -8.19
N ILE A 153 7.24 11.05 -7.41
CA ILE A 153 7.78 10.29 -6.27
C ILE A 153 8.95 9.39 -6.72
N ALA A 154 8.77 8.66 -7.82
CA ALA A 154 9.79 7.76 -8.36
C ALA A 154 11.07 8.45 -8.83
N HIS A 155 11.06 9.76 -9.08
CA HIS A 155 12.26 10.52 -9.46
C HIS A 155 12.87 11.33 -8.33
N THR A 156 12.07 11.79 -7.36
CA THR A 156 12.51 12.83 -6.42
C THR A 156 12.61 12.37 -4.98
N HIS A 157 11.98 11.24 -4.61
CA HIS A 157 11.98 10.81 -3.21
C HIS A 157 13.38 10.32 -2.79
N GLU A 158 13.85 10.76 -1.62
CA GLU A 158 15.20 10.41 -1.12
C GLU A 158 15.35 8.92 -0.80
N ASP A 159 14.33 8.32 -0.19
CA ASP A 159 14.31 6.89 0.11
C ASP A 159 13.99 6.05 -1.13
N PHE A 160 14.93 5.16 -1.49
CA PHE A 160 14.82 4.25 -2.62
C PHE A 160 13.69 3.23 -2.45
N TYR A 161 13.30 2.87 -1.22
CA TYR A 161 12.14 1.99 -1.00
C TYR A 161 10.84 2.66 -1.44
N VAL A 162 10.72 3.97 -1.24
CA VAL A 162 9.54 4.75 -1.63
C VAL A 162 9.50 4.95 -3.14
N ARG A 163 10.66 5.25 -3.76
CA ARG A 163 10.78 5.26 -5.23
C ARG A 163 10.38 3.90 -5.82
N SER A 164 10.84 2.81 -5.21
CA SER A 164 10.50 1.44 -5.59
C SER A 164 9.01 1.14 -5.48
N ASP A 165 8.35 1.59 -4.40
CA ASP A 165 6.91 1.42 -4.21
C ASP A 165 6.10 2.18 -5.27
N ALA A 166 6.54 3.38 -5.67
CA ALA A 166 5.92 4.14 -6.77
C ALA A 166 6.07 3.42 -8.13
N ILE A 167 7.27 2.93 -8.45
CA ILE A 167 7.57 2.23 -9.73
C ILE A 167 6.68 1.02 -9.94
N LYS A 168 6.29 0.30 -8.88
CA LYS A 168 5.36 -0.84 -9.00
C LYS A 168 4.08 -0.46 -9.73
N LYS A 169 3.59 0.78 -9.58
CA LYS A 169 2.36 1.29 -10.18
C LYS A 169 2.55 2.15 -11.44
N ILE A 170 3.79 2.44 -11.84
CA ILE A 170 4.09 3.14 -13.10
C ILE A 170 3.98 2.16 -14.27
N PHE A 171 3.40 2.60 -15.38
CA PHE A 171 3.35 1.81 -16.63
C PHE A 171 3.86 2.57 -17.87
N ASP A 172 4.15 3.86 -17.76
CA ASP A 172 4.72 4.67 -18.84
C ASP A 172 6.14 4.18 -19.18
N GLN A 173 6.32 3.71 -20.42
CA GLN A 173 7.57 3.09 -20.86
C GLN A 173 8.74 4.09 -20.92
N PRO A 174 8.62 5.28 -21.54
CA PRO A 174 9.69 6.29 -21.50
C PRO A 174 10.17 6.64 -20.08
N ILE A 175 9.24 6.76 -19.12
CA ILE A 175 9.59 7.02 -17.71
C ILE A 175 10.37 5.84 -17.11
N LEU A 176 9.90 4.60 -17.28
CA LEU A 176 10.59 3.41 -16.77
C LEU A 176 11.98 3.26 -17.41
N GLU A 177 12.09 3.51 -18.72
CA GLU A 177 13.35 3.51 -19.46
C GLU A 177 14.34 4.58 -18.97
N ASN A 178 13.85 5.76 -18.57
CA ASN A 178 14.69 6.79 -17.96
C ASN A 178 15.19 6.36 -16.58
N ILE A 179 14.27 5.88 -15.71
CA ILE A 179 14.61 5.43 -14.36
C ILE A 179 15.62 4.29 -14.40
N ALA A 180 15.43 3.29 -15.27
CA ALA A 180 16.34 2.16 -15.41
C ALA A 180 17.75 2.55 -15.87
N ARG A 181 17.94 3.73 -16.48
CA ARG A 181 19.25 4.24 -16.87
C ARG A 181 19.89 5.16 -15.83
N THR A 182 19.07 5.85 -15.04
CA THR A 182 19.53 7.07 -14.35
C THR A 182 19.34 7.06 -12.84
N ASP A 183 18.50 6.18 -12.27
CA ASP A 183 18.37 6.14 -10.81
C ASP A 183 19.69 5.73 -10.16
N ASP A 184 20.10 6.44 -9.11
CA ASP A 184 21.36 6.18 -8.42
C ASP A 184 21.37 4.80 -7.73
N ASP A 185 20.20 4.32 -7.30
CA ASP A 185 20.05 3.05 -6.61
C ASP A 185 19.84 1.88 -7.58
N TYR A 186 20.70 0.86 -7.47
CA TYR A 186 20.68 -0.30 -8.35
C TYR A 186 19.39 -1.12 -8.23
N TYR A 187 18.76 -1.16 -7.05
CA TYR A 187 17.51 -1.90 -6.85
C TYR A 187 16.36 -1.21 -7.56
N VAL A 188 16.34 0.13 -7.54
CA VAL A 188 15.36 0.94 -8.27
C VAL A 188 15.51 0.76 -9.78
N ARG A 189 16.75 0.82 -10.31
CA ARG A 189 17.01 0.54 -11.73
C ARG A 189 16.55 -0.86 -12.12
N ALA A 190 16.89 -1.87 -11.31
CA ALA A 190 16.48 -3.26 -11.55
C ALA A 190 14.95 -3.44 -11.60
N LEU A 191 14.20 -2.81 -10.70
CA LEU A 191 12.73 -2.83 -10.73
C LEU A 191 12.16 -2.19 -11.99
N ALA A 192 12.77 -1.09 -12.46
CA ALA A 192 12.37 -0.48 -13.73
C ALA A 192 12.66 -1.42 -14.92
N VAL A 193 13.83 -2.08 -14.95
CA VAL A 193 14.18 -3.10 -15.97
C VAL A 193 13.17 -4.24 -16.05
N GLU A 194 12.66 -4.71 -14.91
CA GLU A 194 11.62 -5.75 -14.86
C GLU A 194 10.35 -5.33 -15.62
N LYS A 195 10.07 -4.02 -15.72
CA LYS A 195 8.85 -3.47 -16.33
C LYS A 195 9.02 -2.90 -17.74
N ILE A 196 10.25 -2.64 -18.19
CA ILE A 196 10.54 -2.15 -19.56
C ILE A 196 10.24 -3.23 -20.61
N GLN A 197 9.77 -2.83 -21.78
CA GLN A 197 9.52 -3.72 -22.92
C GLN A 197 10.51 -3.55 -24.07
N ASN A 198 11.18 -2.40 -24.16
CA ASN A 198 12.10 -2.10 -25.25
C ASN A 198 13.37 -2.96 -25.17
N ILE A 199 13.51 -3.91 -26.11
CA ILE A 199 14.58 -4.90 -26.11
C ILE A 199 15.96 -4.29 -26.36
N ASP A 200 16.06 -3.18 -27.09
CA ASP A 200 17.34 -2.53 -27.36
C ASP A 200 17.88 -1.85 -26.10
N ILE A 201 16.98 -1.29 -25.28
CA ILE A 201 17.33 -0.70 -23.98
C ILE A 201 17.69 -1.78 -22.97
N ILE A 202 16.93 -2.88 -22.94
CA ILE A 202 17.27 -4.03 -22.11
C ILE A 202 18.65 -4.57 -22.49
N ARG A 203 18.97 -4.64 -23.78
CA ARG A 203 20.30 -5.05 -24.28
C ARG A 203 21.39 -4.07 -23.84
N GLU A 204 21.17 -2.76 -24.01
CA GLU A 204 22.06 -1.69 -23.54
C GLU A 204 22.40 -1.87 -22.06
N ILE A 205 21.37 -2.00 -21.21
CA ILE A 205 21.51 -2.17 -19.76
C ILE A 205 22.24 -3.47 -19.42
N ALA A 206 21.88 -4.60 -20.05
CA ALA A 206 22.53 -5.89 -19.82
C ALA A 206 24.04 -5.88 -20.11
N LEU A 207 24.49 -5.04 -21.04
CA LEU A 207 25.89 -4.95 -21.45
C LEU A 207 26.69 -3.91 -20.64
N ALA A 208 26.03 -2.92 -20.04
CA ALA A 208 26.70 -1.71 -19.58
C ALA A 208 26.32 -1.20 -18.19
N ASP A 209 25.23 -1.65 -17.55
CA ASP A 209 24.88 -1.16 -16.20
C ASP A 209 26.03 -1.45 -15.23
N PRO A 210 26.46 -0.48 -14.40
CA PRO A 210 27.57 -0.70 -13.47
C PRO A 210 27.31 -1.82 -12.47
N ASP A 211 26.04 -2.05 -12.10
CA ASP A 211 25.67 -3.03 -11.09
C ASP A 211 25.30 -4.38 -11.72
N TYR A 212 25.92 -5.45 -11.22
CA TYR A 212 25.71 -6.80 -11.75
C TYR A 212 24.29 -7.31 -11.55
N TYR A 213 23.57 -6.88 -10.51
CA TYR A 213 22.19 -7.27 -10.25
C TYR A 213 21.26 -6.70 -11.32
N VAL A 214 21.47 -5.43 -11.71
CA VAL A 214 20.69 -4.79 -12.80
C VAL A 214 20.97 -5.48 -14.13
N ARG A 215 22.25 -5.74 -14.44
CA ARG A 215 22.61 -6.52 -15.64
C ARG A 215 21.95 -7.89 -15.61
N ASN A 216 21.97 -8.59 -14.47
CA ASN A 216 21.34 -9.91 -14.32
C ASN A 216 19.84 -9.88 -14.65
N LYS A 217 19.11 -8.88 -14.13
CA LYS A 217 17.68 -8.67 -14.42
C LYS A 217 17.41 -8.36 -15.88
N ALA A 218 18.28 -7.59 -16.53
CA ALA A 218 18.16 -7.34 -17.96
C ALA A 218 18.38 -8.63 -18.77
N VAL A 219 19.38 -9.46 -18.41
CA VAL A 219 19.65 -10.75 -19.07
C VAL A 219 18.49 -11.73 -18.97
N GLU A 220 17.72 -11.72 -17.87
CA GLU A 220 16.51 -12.55 -17.73
C GLU A 220 15.50 -12.33 -18.86
N LYS A 221 15.50 -11.14 -19.46
CA LYS A 221 14.56 -10.70 -20.50
C LYS A 221 15.11 -10.82 -21.91
N LEU A 222 16.38 -11.21 -22.07
CA LEU A 222 17.01 -11.39 -23.38
C LEU A 222 16.79 -12.80 -23.94
N GLU A 223 16.57 -12.88 -25.25
CA GLU A 223 16.42 -14.13 -26.02
C GLU A 223 17.44 -14.26 -27.16
N ASP A 224 18.09 -13.16 -27.54
CA ASP A 224 19.07 -13.17 -28.62
C ASP A 224 20.36 -13.89 -28.20
N ASN A 225 20.62 -15.05 -28.81
CA ASN A 225 21.79 -15.87 -28.51
C ASN A 225 23.11 -15.12 -28.77
N LEU A 226 23.18 -14.22 -29.75
CA LEU A 226 24.41 -13.48 -30.05
C LEU A 226 24.77 -12.51 -28.91
N THR A 227 23.80 -11.71 -28.47
CA THR A 227 23.94 -10.84 -27.29
C THR A 227 24.29 -11.64 -26.04
N LEU A 228 23.60 -12.76 -25.81
CA LEU A 228 23.87 -13.62 -24.65
C LEU A 228 25.31 -14.17 -24.68
N LEU A 229 25.81 -14.62 -25.83
CA LEU A 229 27.21 -15.04 -25.97
C LEU A 229 28.20 -13.90 -25.70
N GLU A 230 27.91 -12.69 -26.17
CA GLU A 230 28.73 -11.51 -25.88
C GLU A 230 28.84 -11.26 -24.38
N ILE A 231 27.72 -11.33 -23.65
CA ILE A 231 27.69 -11.19 -22.20
C ILE A 231 28.53 -12.28 -21.53
N VAL A 232 28.41 -13.56 -21.95
CA VAL A 232 29.22 -14.64 -21.35
C VAL A 232 30.72 -14.42 -21.52
N ARG A 233 31.13 -13.81 -22.64
CA ARG A 233 32.55 -13.54 -22.95
C ARG A 233 33.10 -12.31 -22.23
N LYS A 234 32.29 -11.26 -22.09
CA LYS A 234 32.77 -9.93 -21.68
C LYS A 234 32.41 -9.53 -20.26
N ASP A 235 31.29 -10.01 -19.72
CA ASP A 235 30.85 -9.59 -18.38
C ASP A 235 31.84 -10.08 -17.32
N THR A 236 32.12 -9.25 -16.33
CA THR A 236 33.06 -9.58 -15.26
C THR A 236 32.42 -10.40 -14.14
N ASP A 237 31.10 -10.32 -14.01
CA ASP A 237 30.36 -10.98 -12.95
C ASP A 237 29.95 -12.41 -13.33
N PHE A 238 30.24 -13.35 -12.43
CA PHE A 238 29.95 -14.76 -12.64
C PHE A 238 28.45 -15.05 -12.73
N GLU A 239 27.62 -14.38 -11.92
CA GLU A 239 26.18 -14.63 -11.89
C GLU A 239 25.50 -14.10 -13.15
N VAL A 240 25.94 -12.97 -13.69
CA VAL A 240 25.47 -12.46 -15.00
C VAL A 240 25.84 -13.42 -16.13
N ARG A 241 27.10 -13.85 -16.21
CA ARG A 241 27.54 -14.83 -17.23
C ARG A 241 26.77 -16.15 -17.12
N LYS A 242 26.61 -16.66 -15.90
CA LYS A 242 25.81 -17.87 -15.61
C LYS A 242 24.35 -17.71 -16.04
N LYS A 243 23.73 -16.55 -15.77
CA LYS A 243 22.37 -16.26 -16.22
C LYS A 243 22.30 -16.25 -17.74
N ALA A 244 23.25 -15.62 -18.43
CA ALA A 244 23.28 -15.58 -19.88
C ALA A 244 23.39 -16.99 -20.48
N ILE A 245 24.27 -17.85 -19.96
CA ILE A 245 24.38 -19.27 -20.36
C ILE A 245 23.04 -19.99 -20.21
N SER A 246 22.32 -19.77 -19.11
CA SER A 246 21.03 -20.41 -18.85
C SER A 246 19.94 -19.99 -19.85
N ARG A 247 20.11 -18.84 -20.51
CA ARG A 247 19.17 -18.31 -21.51
C ARG A 247 19.50 -18.75 -22.93
N ILE A 248 20.76 -19.09 -23.24
CA ILE A 248 21.16 -19.56 -24.58
C ILE A 248 20.43 -20.87 -24.92
N THR A 249 19.85 -20.93 -26.11
CA THR A 249 19.10 -22.10 -26.62
C THR A 249 19.81 -22.82 -27.77
N ASP A 250 20.77 -22.17 -28.42
CA ASP A 250 21.53 -22.75 -29.54
C ASP A 250 22.68 -23.65 -29.03
N LYS A 251 22.56 -24.96 -29.29
CA LYS A 251 23.56 -25.97 -28.88
C LYS A 251 24.90 -25.79 -29.59
N GLU A 252 24.91 -25.41 -30.87
CA GLU A 252 26.15 -25.25 -31.61
C GLU A 252 26.92 -24.02 -31.11
N MET A 253 26.21 -22.94 -30.79
CA MET A 253 26.79 -21.77 -30.14
C MET A 253 27.41 -22.10 -28.78
N LEU A 254 26.73 -22.90 -27.95
CA LEU A 254 27.27 -23.36 -26.67
C LEU A 254 28.51 -24.25 -26.84
N ARG A 255 28.51 -25.16 -27.82
CA ARG A 255 29.70 -25.98 -28.12
C ARG A 255 30.88 -25.14 -28.58
N LYS A 256 30.63 -24.15 -29.43
CA LYS A 256 31.68 -23.21 -29.86
C LYS A 256 32.25 -22.44 -28.66
N LEU A 257 31.40 -22.00 -27.74
CA LEU A 257 31.82 -21.27 -26.54
C LEU A 257 32.76 -22.08 -25.62
N LEU A 258 32.62 -23.41 -25.56
CA LEU A 258 33.54 -24.30 -24.84
C LEU A 258 34.98 -24.26 -25.37
N THR A 259 35.16 -23.89 -26.65
CA THR A 259 36.49 -23.78 -27.26
C THR A 259 37.14 -22.41 -27.05
N GLU A 260 36.38 -21.45 -26.51
CA GLU A 260 36.80 -20.04 -26.36
C GLU A 260 37.00 -19.63 -24.89
N ILE A 261 36.51 -20.43 -23.93
CA ILE A 261 36.51 -20.09 -22.50
C ILE A 261 37.26 -21.13 -21.68
N ASP A 262 38.28 -20.67 -20.93
CA ASP A 262 39.06 -21.49 -20.02
C ASP A 262 38.55 -21.48 -18.56
N ASP A 263 37.61 -20.59 -18.23
CA ASP A 263 37.00 -20.51 -16.90
C ASP A 263 36.21 -21.81 -16.59
N HIS A 264 36.81 -22.64 -15.74
CA HIS A 264 36.29 -23.96 -15.39
C HIS A 264 34.86 -23.93 -14.82
N TYR A 265 34.49 -22.90 -14.05
CA TYR A 265 33.14 -22.81 -13.51
C TYR A 265 32.12 -22.56 -14.60
N ILE A 266 32.51 -21.81 -15.62
CA ILE A 266 31.64 -21.43 -16.73
C ILE A 266 31.56 -22.54 -17.77
N VAL A 267 32.67 -23.20 -18.07
CA VAL A 267 32.69 -24.47 -18.82
C VAL A 267 31.70 -25.47 -18.19
N ARG A 268 31.71 -25.62 -16.86
CA ARG A 268 30.75 -26.48 -16.15
C ARG A 268 29.30 -26.03 -16.36
N LYS A 269 29.01 -24.73 -16.32
CA LYS A 269 27.64 -24.21 -16.58
C LYS A 269 27.20 -24.43 -18.03
N ILE A 270 28.10 -24.26 -19.00
CA ILE A 270 27.83 -24.53 -20.41
C ILE A 270 27.50 -26.01 -20.62
N ASN A 271 28.29 -26.92 -20.06
CA ASN A 271 28.03 -28.37 -20.14
C ASN A 271 26.68 -28.74 -19.50
N ASN A 272 26.35 -28.17 -18.33
CA ASN A 272 25.05 -28.40 -17.70
C ASN A 272 23.89 -27.90 -18.57
N ARG A 273 24.05 -26.75 -19.24
CA ARG A 273 23.04 -26.22 -20.16
C ARG A 273 22.88 -27.09 -21.40
N LEU A 274 23.98 -27.53 -22.01
CA LEU A 274 23.98 -28.46 -23.15
C LEU A 274 23.27 -29.77 -22.84
N ALA A 275 23.43 -30.29 -21.62
CA ALA A 275 22.76 -31.52 -21.17
C ALA A 275 21.25 -31.33 -20.92
N ALA A 276 20.78 -30.10 -20.69
CA ALA A 276 19.38 -29.78 -20.42
C ALA A 276 18.56 -29.40 -21.67
N LEU A 277 19.23 -29.08 -22.79
CA LEU A 277 18.62 -28.80 -24.10
C LEU A 277 18.53 -30.09 -24.91
#